data_AF-A0AAV9CLU1-F1
#
_entry.id   AF-A0AAV9CLU1-F1
#
_cell.length_a   1.000
_cell.length_b   1.000
_cell.length_c   1.000
_cell.angle_alpha   90.00
_cell.angle_beta   90.00
_cell.angle_gamma   90.00
#
_symmetry.space_group_name_H-M   'P 1'
#
loop_
_entity.id
_entity.type
_entity.pdbx_description
1 polymer ?
#
loop_
_entity_poly.entity_id
_entity_poly.type
_entity_poly.pdbx_seq_one_letter_code
_entity_poly.pdbx_strand_id
1 'polypeptide(L)'
;MGCSPFVGLDGCHLKNKYKGIMLSATALDANSGLFPLAFAVVKSESGETWTWFLECLHEANGMVDGFTFMSDRDKGLESIVPLVFPNVEHRTCVRHLSHYLTNNISESFNAWINKARVLPIVEMVDTIRQKIMERMNSRRVMGSKWKGRIVPIAVKYIQSITEDIGEYEVRRSDDYKAEVVGPYFRTGVRLDERTCTCRMWQVSGIPCVHAAAFISRVRGFNVIDIVDKYFSLEKF
;
A
#
# COMPACT_ATOMS: atom_id res chain seq x y z
N MET A 1 9.85 11.62 -4.28
CA MET A 1 9.78 10.48 -3.33
C MET A 1 8.32 10.15 -3.15
N GLY A 2 7.86 9.04 -3.70
CA GLY A 2 6.45 8.76 -3.83
C GLY A 2 6.13 7.31 -3.57
N CYS A 3 5.13 7.07 -2.71
CA CYS A 3 4.90 5.81 -2.03
C CYS A 3 5.04 4.60 -2.95
N SER A 4 5.92 3.71 -2.52
CA SER A 4 6.12 2.38 -3.06
C SER A 4 4.91 1.48 -2.80
N PRO A 5 4.52 0.56 -3.70
CA PRO A 5 3.51 -0.44 -3.39
C PRO A 5 3.83 -1.16 -2.08
N PHE A 6 2.87 -1.16 -1.17
CA PHE A 6 3.00 -1.84 0.12
C PHE A 6 2.86 -3.35 -0.10
N VAL A 7 3.83 -4.11 0.40
CA VAL A 7 3.83 -5.57 0.34
C VAL A 7 3.75 -6.10 1.76
N GLY A 8 2.61 -6.70 2.11
CA GLY A 8 2.42 -7.45 3.34
C GLY A 8 3.06 -8.84 3.22
N LEU A 9 3.87 -9.20 4.20
CA LEU A 9 4.43 -10.54 4.38
C LEU A 9 3.67 -11.22 5.52
N ASP A 10 3.12 -12.41 5.25
CA ASP A 10 2.33 -13.16 6.22
C ASP A 10 2.63 -14.66 6.14
N GLY A 11 2.82 -15.28 7.31
CA GLY A 11 2.87 -16.72 7.50
C GLY A 11 1.56 -17.23 8.09
N CYS A 12 0.92 -18.21 7.45
CA CYS A 12 -0.32 -18.78 7.98
C CYS A 12 -0.32 -20.32 7.99
N HIS A 13 -0.78 -20.91 9.09
CA HIS A 13 -0.80 -22.36 9.28
C HIS A 13 -1.74 -23.07 8.30
N LEU A 14 -1.31 -24.14 7.64
CA LEU A 14 -2.21 -24.95 6.82
C LEU A 14 -3.25 -25.66 7.69
N LYS A 15 -4.49 -25.78 7.18
CA LYS A 15 -5.61 -26.44 7.89
C LYS A 15 -5.78 -27.90 7.49
N ASN A 16 -4.99 -28.37 6.53
CA ASN A 16 -5.07 -29.73 5.99
C ASN A 16 -4.20 -30.73 6.80
N LYS A 17 -4.33 -32.03 6.50
CA LYS A 17 -3.62 -33.11 7.20
C LYS A 17 -2.10 -33.04 7.11
N TYR A 18 -1.55 -32.30 6.15
CA TYR A 18 -0.12 -32.22 5.89
C TYR A 18 0.59 -31.24 6.84
N LYS A 19 -0.17 -30.39 7.54
CA LYS A 19 0.35 -29.33 8.43
C LYS A 19 1.38 -28.45 7.67
N GLY A 20 2.13 -27.62 8.38
CA GLY A 20 3.07 -26.67 7.79
C GLY A 20 2.50 -25.26 7.66
N ILE A 21 3.28 -24.39 7.03
CA ILE A 21 3.03 -22.94 6.98
C ILE A 21 3.04 -22.48 5.53
N MET A 22 2.06 -21.67 5.16
CA MET A 22 2.04 -20.94 3.91
C MET A 22 2.61 -19.56 4.14
N LEU A 23 3.76 -19.28 3.54
CA LEU A 23 4.30 -17.93 3.44
C LEU A 23 3.64 -17.23 2.25
N SER A 24 3.35 -15.94 2.40
CA SER A 24 2.75 -15.15 1.35
C SER A 24 3.30 -13.74 1.32
N ALA A 25 3.49 -13.22 0.11
CA ALA A 25 3.76 -11.82 -0.17
C ALA A 25 2.53 -11.28 -0.91
N THR A 26 1.82 -10.34 -0.29
CA THR A 26 0.62 -9.73 -0.86
C THR A 26 0.81 -8.24 -0.99
N ALA A 27 0.69 -7.73 -2.20
CA ALA A 27 0.79 -6.32 -2.46
C ALA A 27 -0.59 -5.64 -2.42
N LEU A 28 -0.60 -4.39 -1.99
CA LEU A 28 -1.73 -3.49 -2.11
C LEU A 28 -1.47 -2.56 -3.29
N ASP A 29 -2.37 -2.50 -4.26
CA ASP A 29 -2.28 -1.54 -5.35
C ASP A 29 -2.82 -0.15 -4.95
N ALA A 30 -2.60 0.84 -5.81
CA ALA A 30 -3.00 2.22 -5.53
C ALA A 30 -4.53 2.40 -5.43
N ASN A 31 -5.33 1.44 -5.91
CA ASN A 31 -6.78 1.44 -5.80
C ASN A 31 -7.30 0.56 -4.64
N SER A 32 -6.43 0.31 -3.64
CA SER A 32 -6.70 -0.55 -2.47
C SER A 32 -7.06 -2.00 -2.81
N GLY A 33 -6.68 -2.46 -4.01
CA GLY A 33 -6.83 -3.83 -4.42
C GLY A 33 -5.69 -4.69 -3.88
N LEU A 34 -6.01 -5.72 -3.08
CA LEU A 34 -5.05 -6.76 -2.73
C LEU A 34 -4.77 -7.65 -3.94
N PHE A 35 -3.48 -7.90 -4.18
CA PHE A 35 -3.00 -8.83 -5.17
C PHE A 35 -1.82 -9.65 -4.62
N PRO A 36 -1.94 -10.99 -4.54
CA PRO A 36 -0.82 -11.85 -4.15
C PRO A 36 0.30 -11.76 -5.18
N LEU A 37 1.53 -11.53 -4.72
CA LEU A 37 2.74 -11.55 -5.53
C LEU A 37 3.31 -12.96 -5.61
N ALA A 38 3.48 -13.60 -4.46
CA ALA A 38 4.03 -14.94 -4.34
C ALA A 38 3.51 -15.63 -3.09
N PHE A 39 3.55 -16.96 -3.10
CA PHE A 39 3.31 -17.77 -1.92
C PHE A 39 4.17 -19.04 -1.98
N ALA A 40 4.48 -19.60 -0.81
CA ALA A 40 5.23 -20.84 -0.69
C ALA A 40 4.70 -21.67 0.47
N VAL A 41 4.79 -23.00 0.36
CA VAL A 41 4.47 -23.93 1.45
C VAL A 41 5.78 -24.43 2.05
N VAL A 42 5.98 -24.15 3.33
CA VAL A 42 7.20 -24.51 4.08
C VAL A 42 6.85 -25.35 5.31
N LYS A 43 7.86 -26.06 5.83
CA LYS A 43 7.69 -26.93 7.01
C LYS A 43 7.53 -26.15 8.31
N SER A 44 8.17 -24.98 8.41
CA SER A 44 8.19 -24.13 9.60
C SER A 44 8.49 -22.68 9.19
N GLU A 45 8.09 -21.75 10.03
CA GLU A 45 8.38 -20.32 9.87
C GLU A 45 9.67 -20.03 10.61
N SER A 46 10.74 -19.81 9.85
CA SER A 46 12.07 -19.49 10.35
C SER A 46 12.74 -18.43 9.48
N GLY A 47 13.78 -17.79 10.01
CA GLY A 47 14.57 -16.82 9.24
C GLY A 47 15.15 -17.41 7.95
N GLU A 48 15.57 -18.68 7.95
CA GLU A 48 16.05 -19.37 6.75
C GLU A 48 14.96 -19.51 5.68
N THR A 49 13.76 -19.96 6.07
CA THR A 49 12.64 -20.12 5.13
C THR A 49 12.16 -18.78 4.56
N TRP A 50 12.18 -17.72 5.37
CA TRP A 50 11.86 -16.37 4.91
C TRP A 50 12.93 -15.82 3.97
N THR A 51 14.21 -16.05 4.26
CA THR A 51 15.32 -15.63 3.39
C THR A 51 15.18 -16.27 2.01
N TRP A 52 15.03 -17.60 1.97
CA TRP A 52 14.81 -18.34 0.72
C TRP A 52 13.58 -17.84 -0.05
N PHE A 53 12.45 -17.61 0.64
CA PHE A 53 11.24 -17.12 0.00
C PHE A 53 11.42 -15.72 -0.61
N LEU A 54 12.11 -14.82 0.10
CA LEU A 54 12.38 -13.46 -0.36
C LEU A 54 13.39 -13.44 -1.51
N GLU A 55 14.39 -14.32 -1.51
CA GLU A 55 15.31 -14.52 -2.63
C GLU A 55 14.55 -14.98 -3.89
N CYS A 56 13.67 -15.98 -3.77
CA CYS A 56 12.82 -16.42 -4.86
C CYS A 56 11.90 -15.29 -5.37
N LEU A 57 11.33 -14.49 -4.47
CA LEU A 57 10.52 -13.34 -4.83
C LEU A 57 11.34 -12.29 -5.60
N HIS A 58 12.57 -12.03 -5.15
CA HIS A 58 13.48 -11.09 -5.82
C HIS A 58 13.83 -11.56 -7.23
N GLU A 59 14.18 -12.84 -7.39
CA GLU A 59 14.51 -13.44 -8.69
C GLU A 59 13.31 -13.40 -9.65
N ALA A 60 12.11 -13.73 -9.17
CA ALA A 60 10.91 -13.79 -9.99
C ALA A 60 10.41 -12.41 -10.45
N ASN A 61 10.62 -11.37 -9.64
CA ASN A 61 10.09 -10.03 -9.90
C ASN A 61 11.14 -9.05 -10.45
N GLY A 62 12.43 -9.39 -10.44
CA GLY A 62 13.54 -8.52 -10.80
C GLY A 62 13.87 -7.46 -9.73
N MET A 63 14.84 -6.57 -10.01
CA MET A 63 15.09 -5.38 -9.18
C MET A 63 13.88 -4.45 -9.22
N VAL A 64 12.90 -4.68 -8.33
CA VAL A 64 11.77 -3.78 -8.19
C VAL A 64 12.20 -2.65 -7.28
N ASP A 65 12.75 -1.60 -7.89
CA ASP A 65 13.00 -0.34 -7.21
C ASP A 65 11.68 0.19 -6.63
N GLY A 66 11.63 0.29 -5.30
CA GLY A 66 10.53 0.89 -4.57
C GLY A 66 9.35 -0.03 -4.28
N PHE A 67 9.57 -1.18 -3.64
CA PHE A 67 8.57 -1.79 -2.75
C PHE A 67 8.74 -1.32 -1.31
N THR A 68 7.65 -1.25 -0.55
CA THR A 68 7.71 -1.12 0.91
C THR A 68 7.21 -2.42 1.52
N PHE A 69 8.10 -3.21 2.13
CA PHE A 69 7.70 -4.43 2.82
C PHE A 69 7.18 -4.12 4.22
N MET A 70 6.17 -4.87 4.65
CA MET A 70 5.60 -4.81 5.99
C MET A 70 5.32 -6.23 6.48
N SER A 71 5.74 -6.56 7.69
CA SER A 71 5.50 -7.85 8.34
C SER A 71 4.94 -7.65 9.74
N ASP A 72 4.14 -8.58 10.25
CA ASP A 72 3.72 -8.57 11.65
C ASP A 72 4.78 -9.25 12.54
N ARG A 73 5.29 -8.50 13.53
CA ARG A 73 6.02 -8.88 14.76
C ARG A 73 7.02 -10.04 14.80
N ASP A 74 7.40 -10.63 13.67
CA ASP A 74 8.38 -11.71 13.68
C ASP A 74 9.80 -11.13 13.60
N LYS A 75 10.55 -11.28 14.70
CA LYS A 75 11.85 -10.63 14.95
C LYS A 75 12.94 -10.96 13.92
N GLY A 76 12.70 -11.94 13.03
CA GLY A 76 13.62 -12.31 11.95
C GLY A 76 13.44 -11.48 10.68
N LEU A 77 12.23 -11.00 10.37
CA LEU A 77 11.98 -10.33 9.07
C LEU A 77 12.57 -8.92 9.00
N GLU A 78 12.61 -8.21 10.13
CA GLU A 78 13.23 -6.87 10.22
C GLU A 78 14.72 -6.88 9.84
N SER A 79 15.43 -7.98 10.11
CA SER A 79 16.85 -8.12 9.76
C SER A 79 17.09 -8.73 8.37
N ILE A 80 16.16 -9.54 7.84
CA ILE A 80 16.31 -10.22 6.55
C ILE A 80 15.94 -9.32 5.37
N VAL A 81 14.86 -8.54 5.48
CA VAL A 81 14.39 -7.69 4.38
C VAL A 81 15.49 -6.73 3.88
N PRO A 82 16.26 -6.03 4.74
CA PRO A 82 17.35 -5.17 4.29
C PRO A 82 18.52 -5.92 3.65
N LEU A 83 18.73 -7.21 3.99
CA LEU A 83 19.80 -8.02 3.40
C LEU A 83 19.46 -8.44 1.97
N VAL A 84 18.20 -8.83 1.72
CA VAL A 84 17.73 -9.25 0.39
C VAL A 84 17.42 -8.04 -0.50
N PHE A 85 16.94 -6.94 0.10
CA PHE A 85 16.56 -5.71 -0.61
C PHE A 85 17.30 -4.47 -0.06
N PRO A 86 18.62 -4.33 -0.31
CA PRO A 86 19.45 -3.28 0.28
C PRO A 86 19.09 -1.86 -0.19
N ASN A 87 18.44 -1.73 -1.35
CA ASN A 87 18.03 -0.44 -1.93
C ASN A 87 16.57 -0.05 -1.60
N VAL A 88 15.86 -0.86 -0.80
CA VAL A 88 14.50 -0.51 -0.38
C VAL A 88 14.57 0.50 0.76
N GLU A 89 14.00 1.68 0.55
CA GLU A 89 13.81 2.64 1.64
C GLU A 89 12.94 1.99 2.73
N HIS A 90 13.58 1.60 3.84
CA HIS A 90 12.86 1.22 5.04
C HIS A 90 12.27 2.47 5.70
N ARG A 91 11.13 2.94 5.17
CA ARG A 91 10.38 4.03 5.80
C ARG A 91 9.71 3.48 7.05
N THR A 92 10.21 3.87 8.22
CA THR A 92 9.52 3.69 9.51
C THR A 92 8.20 4.45 9.50
N CYS A 93 7.15 3.85 8.95
CA CYS A 93 5.80 4.37 8.97
C CYS A 93 5.07 3.82 10.20
N VAL A 94 4.89 4.71 11.19
CA VAL A 94 4.08 4.63 12.41
C VAL A 94 3.61 3.22 12.80
N ARG A 95 4.24 2.67 13.85
CA ARG A 95 3.95 1.36 14.46
C ARG A 95 2.46 1.02 14.66
N HIS A 96 1.57 2.01 14.76
CA HIS A 96 0.12 1.80 14.86
C HIS A 96 -0.58 1.65 13.51
N LEU A 97 -0.14 2.40 12.50
CA LEU A 97 -0.64 2.27 11.13
C LEU A 97 -0.13 0.98 10.50
N SER A 98 1.09 0.56 10.85
CA SER A 98 1.65 -0.71 10.40
C SER A 98 0.80 -1.89 10.86
N HIS A 99 0.47 -1.97 12.15
CA HIS A 99 -0.41 -3.02 12.68
C HIS A 99 -1.79 -3.05 12.01
N TYR A 100 -2.40 -1.88 11.80
CA TYR A 100 -3.71 -1.82 11.16
C TYR A 100 -3.66 -2.28 9.70
N LEU A 101 -2.64 -1.85 8.95
CA LEU A 101 -2.47 -2.22 7.54
C LEU A 101 -2.03 -3.68 7.36
N THR A 102 -1.05 -4.17 8.12
CA THR A 102 -0.57 -5.56 8.02
C THR A 102 -1.67 -6.53 8.39
N ASN A 103 -2.35 -6.31 9.52
CA ASN A 103 -3.42 -7.22 9.95
C ASN A 103 -4.55 -7.23 8.92
N ASN A 104 -4.93 -6.08 8.38
CA ASN A 104 -5.98 -6.02 7.37
C ASN A 104 -5.56 -6.69 6.04
N ILE A 105 -4.30 -6.55 5.60
CA ILE A 105 -3.76 -7.24 4.42
C ILE A 105 -3.75 -8.76 4.65
N SER A 106 -3.16 -9.22 5.76
CA SER A 106 -3.06 -10.63 6.14
C SER A 106 -4.43 -11.28 6.30
N GLU A 107 -5.35 -10.66 7.06
CA GLU A 107 -6.70 -11.16 7.30
C GLU A 107 -7.49 -11.28 5.99
N SER A 108 -7.41 -10.25 5.13
CA SER A 108 -8.10 -10.25 3.85
C SER A 108 -7.56 -11.32 2.90
N PHE A 109 -6.24 -11.50 2.82
CA PHE A 109 -5.64 -12.58 2.03
C PHE A 109 -6.04 -13.95 2.58
N ASN A 110 -5.92 -14.14 3.89
CA ASN A 110 -6.28 -15.39 4.56
C ASN A 110 -7.77 -15.75 4.37
N ALA A 111 -8.66 -14.77 4.42
CA ALA A 111 -10.07 -14.96 4.11
C ALA A 111 -10.29 -15.37 2.65
N TRP A 112 -9.56 -14.75 1.72
CA TRP A 112 -9.66 -15.02 0.29
C TRP A 112 -9.21 -16.44 -0.09
N ILE A 113 -8.19 -17.00 0.58
CA ILE A 113 -7.69 -18.37 0.36
C ILE A 113 -8.25 -19.41 1.33
N ASN A 114 -9.12 -19.03 2.27
CA ASN A 114 -9.56 -19.90 3.37
C ASN A 114 -10.11 -21.26 2.90
N LYS A 115 -10.89 -21.27 1.80
CA LYS A 115 -11.43 -22.52 1.22
C LYS A 115 -10.37 -23.39 0.55
N ALA A 116 -9.30 -22.80 0.01
CA ALA A 116 -8.21 -23.56 -0.60
C ALA A 116 -7.33 -24.24 0.46
N ARG A 117 -7.20 -23.64 1.65
CA ARG A 117 -6.31 -24.11 2.73
C ARG A 117 -6.69 -25.46 3.36
N VAL A 118 -7.89 -25.97 3.08
CA VAL A 118 -8.33 -27.30 3.54
C VAL A 118 -8.07 -28.40 2.50
N LEU A 119 -7.73 -28.02 1.26
CA LEU A 119 -7.48 -28.96 0.17
C LEU A 119 -6.11 -29.65 0.31
N PRO A 120 -5.89 -30.80 -0.34
CA PRO A 120 -4.56 -31.37 -0.56
C PRO A 120 -3.62 -30.35 -1.20
N ILE A 121 -2.31 -30.44 -0.92
CA ILE A 121 -1.32 -29.42 -1.32
C ILE A 121 -1.39 -29.12 -2.83
N VAL A 122 -1.46 -30.15 -3.68
CA VAL A 122 -1.51 -29.98 -5.14
C VAL A 122 -2.75 -29.21 -5.57
N GLU A 123 -3.92 -29.60 -5.07
CA GLU A 123 -5.19 -28.91 -5.37
C GLU A 123 -5.22 -27.49 -4.80
N MET A 124 -4.66 -27.29 -3.60
CA MET A 124 -4.55 -25.98 -2.96
C MET A 124 -3.71 -25.03 -3.82
N VAL A 125 -2.52 -25.46 -4.24
CA VAL A 125 -1.60 -24.66 -5.07
C VAL A 125 -2.28 -24.30 -6.38
N ASP A 126 -2.92 -25.26 -7.06
CA ASP A 126 -3.60 -24.98 -8.32
C ASP A 126 -4.82 -24.06 -8.14
N THR A 127 -5.60 -24.25 -7.07
CA THR A 127 -6.73 -23.37 -6.74
C THR A 127 -6.28 -21.93 -6.48
N ILE A 128 -5.19 -21.74 -5.73
CA ILE A 128 -4.63 -20.41 -5.46
C ILE A 128 -4.10 -19.80 -6.76
N ARG A 129 -3.41 -20.58 -7.60
CA ARG A 129 -2.93 -20.13 -8.91
C ARG A 129 -4.07 -19.66 -9.82
N GLN A 130 -5.18 -20.42 -9.90
CA GLN A 130 -6.38 -20.03 -10.66
C GLN A 130 -6.98 -18.72 -10.12
N LYS A 131 -7.14 -18.61 -8.80
CA LYS A 131 -7.63 -17.40 -8.12
C LYS A 131 -6.76 -16.17 -8.42
N ILE A 132 -5.43 -16.32 -8.42
CA ILE A 132 -4.49 -15.25 -8.78
C ILE A 132 -4.72 -14.84 -10.24
N MET A 133 -4.83 -15.80 -11.16
CA MET A 133 -5.06 -15.53 -12.59
C MET A 133 -6.36 -14.75 -12.83
N GLU A 134 -7.47 -15.17 -12.22
CA GLU A 134 -8.76 -14.47 -12.30
C GLU A 134 -8.68 -13.04 -11.72
N ARG A 135 -7.96 -12.87 -10.60
CA ARG A 135 -7.73 -11.58 -9.97
C ARG A 135 -6.92 -10.65 -10.88
N MET A 136 -5.86 -11.15 -11.50
CA MET A 136 -5.05 -10.37 -12.45
C MET A 136 -5.86 -9.94 -13.67
N ASN A 137 -6.67 -10.85 -14.23
CA ASN A 137 -7.56 -10.51 -15.34
C ASN A 137 -8.60 -9.45 -14.94
N SER A 138 -9.22 -9.61 -13.77
CA SER A 138 -10.19 -8.64 -13.24
C SER A 138 -9.58 -7.25 -13.07
N ARG A 139 -8.34 -7.18 -12.54
CA ARG A 139 -7.59 -5.93 -12.39
C ARG A 139 -7.31 -5.29 -13.75
N ARG A 140 -6.86 -6.07 -14.75
CA ARG A 140 -6.61 -5.59 -16.12
C ARG A 140 -7.88 -5.01 -16.75
N VAL A 141 -9.01 -5.72 -16.64
CA VAL A 141 -10.30 -5.29 -17.19
C VAL A 141 -10.86 -4.05 -16.46
N MET A 142 -10.61 -3.90 -15.16
CA MET A 142 -10.97 -2.68 -14.43
C MET A 142 -10.09 -1.51 -14.85
N GLY A 143 -8.76 -1.71 -14.88
CA GLY A 143 -7.78 -0.70 -15.28
C GLY A 143 -8.04 -0.15 -16.68
N SER A 144 -8.38 -1.02 -17.65
CA SER A 144 -8.69 -0.60 -19.02
C SER A 144 -9.93 0.31 -19.15
N LYS A 145 -10.80 0.34 -18.12
CA LYS A 145 -12.00 1.19 -18.10
C LYS A 145 -11.75 2.54 -17.43
N TRP A 146 -10.65 2.70 -16.71
CA TRP A 146 -10.36 3.92 -15.97
C TRP A 146 -10.00 5.05 -16.94
N LYS A 147 -10.47 6.26 -16.61
CA LYS A 147 -10.23 7.49 -17.38
C LYS A 147 -9.67 8.55 -16.43
N GLY A 148 -8.79 9.41 -16.94
CA GLY A 148 -8.20 10.51 -16.18
C GLY A 148 -6.70 10.29 -15.93
N ARG A 149 -6.19 10.89 -14.84
CA ARG A 149 -4.76 10.86 -14.50
C ARG A 149 -4.43 9.98 -13.30
N ILE A 150 -5.39 9.74 -12.41
CA ILE A 150 -5.20 8.99 -11.17
C ILE A 150 -6.27 7.92 -10.98
N VAL A 151 -5.99 6.92 -10.13
CA VAL A 151 -6.91 5.81 -9.81
C VAL A 151 -8.23 6.26 -9.16
N PRO A 152 -9.34 5.53 -9.37
CA PRO A 152 -10.67 5.95 -8.89
C PRO A 152 -10.76 6.19 -7.39
N ILE A 153 -10.08 5.42 -6.54
CA ILE A 153 -10.14 5.64 -5.09
C ILE A 153 -9.55 7.00 -4.70
N ALA A 154 -8.48 7.42 -5.36
CA ALA A 154 -7.86 8.72 -5.13
C ALA A 154 -8.77 9.85 -5.63
N VAL A 155 -9.43 9.67 -6.78
CA VAL A 155 -10.46 10.62 -7.26
C VAL A 155 -11.58 10.79 -6.23
N LYS A 156 -12.14 9.68 -5.74
CA LYS A 156 -13.23 9.70 -4.75
C LYS A 156 -12.81 10.38 -3.45
N TYR A 157 -11.61 10.09 -2.96
CA TYR A 157 -11.08 10.72 -1.75
C TYR A 157 -10.88 12.23 -1.95
N ILE A 158 -10.32 12.65 -3.09
CA ILE A 158 -10.14 14.08 -3.39
C ILE A 158 -11.49 14.78 -3.47
N GLN A 159 -12.48 14.18 -4.16
CA GLN A 159 -13.84 14.71 -4.22
C GLN A 159 -14.42 14.92 -2.83
N SER A 160 -14.35 13.92 -1.95
CA SER A 160 -14.88 14.04 -0.58
C SER A 160 -14.19 15.16 0.23
N ILE A 161 -12.85 15.26 0.17
CA ILE A 161 -12.18 16.33 0.93
C ILE A 161 -12.41 17.72 0.34
N THR A 162 -12.71 17.82 -0.96
CA THR A 162 -12.99 19.11 -1.61
C THR A 162 -14.39 19.64 -1.34
N GLU A 163 -15.34 18.78 -0.94
CA GLU A 163 -16.68 19.20 -0.51
C GLU A 163 -16.62 19.96 0.83
N ASP A 164 -15.72 19.56 1.73
CA ASP A 164 -15.65 20.08 3.11
C ASP A 164 -14.67 21.26 3.30
N ILE A 165 -14.01 21.75 2.24
CA ILE A 165 -12.97 22.81 2.38
C ILE A 165 -13.52 24.18 2.79
N GLY A 166 -14.83 24.41 2.68
CA GLY A 166 -15.47 25.69 2.98
C GLY A 166 -15.29 26.14 4.44
N GLU A 167 -15.11 25.20 5.35
CA GLU A 167 -14.96 25.46 6.79
C GLU A 167 -13.53 25.87 7.20
N TYR A 168 -12.58 25.81 6.26
CA TYR A 168 -11.17 26.07 6.55
C TYR A 168 -10.74 27.48 6.15
N GLU A 169 -10.19 28.22 7.12
CA GLU A 169 -9.57 29.52 6.88
C GLU A 169 -8.10 29.33 6.49
N VAL A 170 -7.71 29.85 5.32
CA VAL A 170 -6.34 29.73 4.80
C VAL A 170 -5.61 31.06 4.94
N ARG A 171 -4.56 31.10 5.77
CA ARG A 171 -3.67 32.24 5.97
C ARG A 171 -2.35 31.99 5.25
N ARG A 172 -2.20 32.62 4.10
CA ARG A 172 -1.06 32.41 3.20
C ARG A 172 0.14 33.24 3.63
N SER A 173 1.30 32.60 3.73
CA SER A 173 2.58 33.30 3.83
C SER A 173 3.14 33.60 2.44
N ASP A 174 2.99 32.66 1.51
CA ASP A 174 3.40 32.76 0.10
C ASP A 174 2.55 31.81 -0.77
N ASP A 175 3.02 31.45 -1.97
CA ASP A 175 2.37 30.51 -2.89
C ASP A 175 2.53 29.03 -2.51
N TYR A 176 3.48 28.71 -1.63
CA TYR A 176 3.84 27.34 -1.24
C TYR A 176 3.59 27.06 0.25
N LYS A 177 3.44 28.07 1.09
CA LYS A 177 3.29 27.94 2.55
C LYS A 177 2.07 28.68 3.07
N ALA A 178 1.27 27.99 3.86
CA ALA A 178 0.13 28.56 4.56
C ALA A 178 -0.12 27.92 5.92
N GLU A 179 -0.71 28.69 6.83
CA GLU A 179 -1.42 28.17 7.98
C GLU A 179 -2.89 27.97 7.61
N VAL A 180 -3.42 26.78 7.89
CA VAL A 180 -4.82 26.42 7.63
C VAL A 180 -5.49 26.16 8.97
N VAL A 181 -6.50 26.97 9.28
CA VAL A 181 -7.29 26.91 10.52
C VAL A 181 -8.58 26.17 10.22
N GLY A 182 -8.73 24.97 10.78
CA GLY A 182 -9.97 24.20 10.74
C GLY A 182 -10.77 24.33 12.05
N PRO A 183 -11.90 23.60 12.16
CA PRO A 183 -12.79 23.69 13.31
C PRO A 183 -12.14 23.31 14.65
N TYR A 184 -11.20 22.36 14.62
CA TYR A 184 -10.63 21.75 15.83
C TYR A 184 -9.15 22.05 16.04
N PHE A 185 -8.40 22.35 14.97
CA PHE A 185 -6.96 22.50 15.04
C PHE A 185 -6.41 23.36 13.89
N ARG A 186 -5.20 23.88 14.11
CA ARG A 186 -4.44 24.67 13.11
C ARG A 186 -3.31 23.82 12.56
N THR A 187 -3.09 23.91 11.25
CA THR A 187 -2.05 23.15 10.58
C THR A 187 -1.18 24.03 9.70
N GLY A 188 0.11 23.73 9.64
CA GLY A 188 1.00 24.29 8.64
C GLY A 188 1.02 23.39 7.41
N VAL A 189 0.85 23.97 6.23
CA VAL A 189 0.95 23.27 4.94
C VAL A 189 2.09 23.86 4.13
N ARG A 190 2.91 22.98 3.53
CA ARG A 190 3.96 23.31 2.56
C ARG A 190 3.76 22.49 1.28
N LEU A 191 3.47 23.15 0.16
CA LEU A 191 3.15 22.51 -1.13
C LEU A 191 4.40 22.05 -1.88
N ASP A 192 5.49 22.80 -1.80
CA ASP A 192 6.80 22.49 -2.37
C ASP A 192 7.36 21.18 -1.80
N GLU A 193 7.27 21.01 -0.48
CA GLU A 193 7.70 19.80 0.21
C GLU A 193 6.63 18.70 0.26
N ARG A 194 5.39 18.99 -0.16
CA ARG A 194 4.22 18.10 -0.03
C ARG A 194 3.98 17.65 1.40
N THR A 195 4.04 18.58 2.35
CA THR A 195 3.88 18.29 3.79
C THR A 195 2.74 19.05 4.43
N CYS A 196 2.12 18.44 5.43
CA CYS A 196 1.17 19.07 6.34
C CYS A 196 1.48 18.64 7.78
N THR A 197 1.33 19.53 8.76
CA THR A 197 1.57 19.16 10.17
C THR A 197 0.63 18.06 10.68
N CYS A 198 -0.52 17.83 10.03
CA CYS A 198 -1.40 16.68 10.33
C CYS A 198 -0.81 15.31 9.93
N ARG A 199 0.32 15.27 9.22
CA ARG A 199 1.05 14.07 8.76
C ARG A 199 0.34 13.18 7.74
N MET A 200 -0.97 13.37 7.51
CA MET A 200 -1.74 12.53 6.59
C MET A 200 -1.18 12.53 5.18
N TRP A 201 -0.78 13.69 4.65
CA TRP A 201 -0.25 13.78 3.28
C TRP A 201 1.07 13.02 3.12
N GLN A 202 1.97 13.15 4.09
CA GLN A 202 3.28 12.49 4.07
C GLN A 202 3.18 10.97 4.16
N VAL A 203 2.13 10.48 4.82
CA VAL A 203 1.88 9.05 5.01
C VAL A 203 1.13 8.46 3.82
N SER A 204 0.08 9.11 3.34
CA SER A 204 -0.78 8.58 2.28
C SER A 204 -0.25 8.83 0.87
N GLY A 205 0.56 9.87 0.67
CA GLY A 205 0.92 10.38 -0.66
C GLY A 205 -0.21 11.14 -1.37
N ILE A 206 -1.37 11.33 -0.71
CA ILE A 206 -2.51 12.10 -1.24
C ILE A 206 -2.70 13.36 -0.37
N PRO A 207 -2.90 14.55 -0.96
CA PRO A 207 -3.16 15.77 -0.19
C PRO A 207 -4.31 15.58 0.81
N CYS A 208 -4.11 16.01 2.06
CA CYS A 208 -5.18 16.03 3.07
C CYS A 208 -6.15 17.20 2.84
N VAL A 209 -7.25 17.25 3.59
CA VAL A 209 -8.24 18.35 3.51
C VAL A 209 -7.60 19.74 3.69
N HIS A 210 -6.62 19.90 4.58
CA HIS A 210 -5.89 21.17 4.76
C HIS A 210 -5.09 21.56 3.52
N ALA A 211 -4.41 20.60 2.91
CA ALA A 211 -3.65 20.83 1.70
C ALA A 211 -4.59 21.16 0.53
N ALA A 212 -5.70 20.43 0.38
CA ALA A 212 -6.73 20.72 -0.61
C ALA A 212 -7.33 22.13 -0.43
N ALA A 213 -7.64 22.51 0.81
CA ALA A 213 -8.12 23.85 1.15
C ALA A 213 -7.11 24.93 0.73
N PHE A 214 -5.82 24.76 1.03
CA PHE A 214 -4.79 25.70 0.59
C PHE A 214 -4.67 25.76 -0.94
N ILE A 215 -4.58 24.61 -1.61
CA ILE A 215 -4.48 24.51 -3.08
C ILE A 215 -5.66 25.22 -3.76
N SER A 216 -6.88 25.11 -3.22
CA SER A 216 -8.06 25.80 -3.74
C SER A 216 -7.93 27.34 -3.77
N ARG A 217 -7.02 27.90 -2.97
CA ARG A 217 -6.77 29.36 -2.82
C ARG A 217 -5.51 29.82 -3.55
N VAL A 218 -4.81 28.93 -4.26
CA VAL A 218 -3.64 29.26 -5.10
C VAL A 218 -4.02 29.07 -6.56
N ARG A 219 -3.88 30.11 -7.39
CA ARG A 219 -4.18 30.01 -8.83
C ARG A 219 -3.13 29.13 -9.51
N GLY A 220 -3.57 28.27 -10.43
CA GLY A 220 -2.69 27.45 -11.26
C GLY A 220 -2.30 26.10 -10.66
N PHE A 221 -2.68 25.79 -9.42
CA PHE A 221 -2.48 24.46 -8.83
C PHE A 221 -3.77 23.64 -8.90
N ASN A 222 -3.69 22.42 -9.39
CA ASN A 222 -4.75 21.43 -9.26
C ASN A 222 -4.35 20.40 -8.20
N VAL A 223 -5.28 20.01 -7.33
CA VAL A 223 -5.03 19.00 -6.28
C VAL A 223 -4.50 17.69 -6.88
N ILE A 224 -5.00 17.31 -8.06
CA ILE A 224 -4.60 16.10 -8.79
C ILE A 224 -3.11 16.13 -9.18
N ASP A 225 -2.55 17.31 -9.49
CA ASP A 225 -1.16 17.45 -9.92
C ASP A 225 -0.14 17.15 -8.81
N ILE A 226 -0.57 17.29 -7.55
CA ILE A 226 0.30 17.11 -6.38
C ILE A 226 0.09 15.73 -5.71
N VAL A 227 -0.84 14.93 -6.23
CA VAL A 227 -0.98 13.52 -5.85
C VAL A 227 0.27 12.77 -6.22
N ASP A 228 0.65 11.81 -5.38
CA ASP A 228 1.80 10.99 -5.66
C ASP A 228 1.66 10.18 -6.98
N LYS A 229 2.76 10.06 -7.73
CA LYS A 229 2.83 9.26 -8.95
C LYS A 229 2.44 7.79 -8.75
N TYR A 230 2.48 7.30 -7.51
CA TYR A 230 1.95 5.99 -7.14
C TYR A 230 0.50 5.78 -7.57
N PHE A 231 -0.33 6.81 -7.46
CA PHE A 231 -1.75 6.77 -7.83
C PHE A 231 -1.99 7.04 -9.32
N SER A 232 -0.95 7.25 -10.12
CA SER A 232 -1.07 7.53 -11.55
C SER A 232 -1.62 6.31 -12.31
N LEU A 233 -2.49 6.57 -13.28
CA LEU A 233 -2.98 5.54 -14.20
C LEU A 233 -1.89 5.01 -15.14
N GLU A 234 -0.78 5.73 -15.33
CA GLU A 234 0.36 5.28 -16.15
C GLU A 234 1.01 4.00 -15.62
N LYS A 235 0.72 3.61 -14.37
CA LYS A 235 1.25 2.41 -13.72
C LYS A 235 0.33 1.17 -13.82
N PHE A 236 -0.84 1.27 -14.46
CA PHE A 236 -1.87 0.22 -14.51
C PHE A 236 -2.11 -0.36 -15.90
#